data_AF-A0A845JXP5-F1
#
_entry.id   AF-A0A845JXP5-F1
#
_cell.length_a   1.000
_cell.length_b   1.000
_cell.length_c   1.000
_cell.angle_alpha   90.00
_cell.angle_beta   90.00
_cell.angle_gamma   90.00
#
_symmetry.space_group_name_H-M   'P 1'
#
loop_
_entity.id
_entity.type
_entity.pdbx_description
1 polymer ?
#
loop_
_entity_poly.entity_id
_entity_poly.type
_entity_poly.pdbx_seq_one_letter_code
_entity_poly.pdbx_strand_id
1 'polypeptide(L)' 'MSKKFNENILKALEASHEAVKICKQAMIDANDESCRAMYSAIQKDCEKHVEMLKGEIELHKVQKKWDG' A
#
# COMPACT_ATOMS: atom_id res chain seq x y z
N MET A 1 3.95 -5.29 20.23
CA MET A 1 4.84 -4.99 19.07
C MET A 1 5.48 -3.66 19.40
N SER A 2 6.69 -3.35 18.94
CA SER A 2 7.24 -2.02 19.28
C SER A 2 6.44 -0.93 18.58
N LYS A 3 6.23 0.22 19.25
CA LYS A 3 5.64 1.42 18.65
C LYS A 3 6.26 1.76 17.29
N LYS A 4 7.60 1.68 17.19
CA LYS A 4 8.35 1.93 15.95
C LYS A 4 7.97 0.97 14.81
N PHE A 5 7.69 -0.30 15.10
CA PHE A 5 7.25 -1.25 14.07
C PHE A 5 5.83 -0.91 13.59
N ASN A 6 4.91 -0.58 14.49
CA ASN A 6 3.56 -0.16 14.12
C ASN A 6 3.57 1.14 13.30
N GLU A 7 4.43 2.09 13.64
CA GLU A 7 4.68 3.30 12.83
C GLU A 7 5.19 2.96 11.42
N ASN A 8 6.04 1.95 11.27
CA ASN A 8 6.50 1.51 9.95
C ASN A 8 5.37 0.88 9.12
N ILE A 9 4.43 0.16 9.75
CA ILE A 9 3.23 -0.35 9.04
C ILE A 9 2.42 0.82 8.50
N LEU A 10 2.20 1.88 9.29
CA LEU A 10 1.46 3.07 8.85
C LEU A 10 2.16 3.76 7.67
N LYS A 11 3.49 3.93 7.74
CA LYS A 11 4.28 4.51 6.65
C LYS A 11 4.21 3.67 5.37
N ALA A 12 4.27 2.34 5.50
CA ALA A 12 4.13 1.43 4.36
C ALA A 12 2.73 1.52 3.75
N LEU A 13 1.68 1.67 4.57
CA LEU A 13 0.31 1.83 4.11
C LEU A 13 0.12 3.14 3.34
N GLU A 14 0.65 4.24 3.87
CA GLU A 14 0.64 5.55 3.21
C GLU A 14 1.40 5.51 1.88
N ALA A 15 2.61 4.96 1.85
CA ALA A 15 3.41 4.82 0.64
C ALA A 15 2.71 3.95 -0.42
N SER A 16 2.04 2.86 0.00
CA SER A 16 1.28 2.00 -0.92
C SER A 16 0.09 2.74 -1.53
N HIS A 17 -0.63 3.53 -0.71
CA HIS A 17 -1.72 4.38 -1.21
C HIS A 17 -1.22 5.44 -2.20
N GLU A 18 -0.08 6.07 -1.92
CA GLU A 18 0.49 7.07 -2.82
C GLU A 18 0.95 6.45 -4.14
N ALA A 19 1.58 5.27 -4.10
CA ALA A 19 1.94 4.51 -5.29
C ALA A 19 0.71 4.17 -6.15
N VAL A 20 -0.42 3.78 -5.56
CA VAL A 20 -1.68 3.54 -6.29
C VAL A 20 -2.15 4.80 -7.02
N LYS A 21 -2.11 5.97 -6.37
CA LYS A 21 -2.50 7.23 -7.01
C LYS A 21 -1.58 7.59 -8.17
N ILE A 22 -0.27 7.48 -7.97
CA ILE A 22 0.73 7.75 -9.00
C ILE A 22 0.53 6.82 -10.21
N CYS A 23 0.34 5.51 -9.98
CA CYS A 23 0.11 4.57 -11.07
C CYS A 23 -1.18 4.86 -11.85
N LYS A 24 -2.26 5.25 -11.16
CA LYS A 24 -3.51 5.67 -11.81
C LYS A 24 -3.29 6.87 -12.74
N GLN A 25 -2.58 7.89 -12.27
CA GLN A 25 -2.28 9.07 -13.10
C GLN A 25 -1.33 8.71 -14.25
N ALA A 26 -0.28 7.93 -13.99
CA ALA A 26 0.68 7.52 -15.01
C ALA A 26 0.04 6.69 -16.13
N MET A 27 -0.98 5.88 -15.84
CA MET A 27 -1.74 5.18 -16.88
C MET A 27 -2.58 6.11 -17.75
N ILE A 28 -3.10 7.23 -17.20
CA ILE A 28 -3.82 8.25 -17.96
C ILE A 28 -2.85 8.98 -18.89
N ASP A 29 -1.65 9.30 -18.40
CA ASP A 29 -0.64 10.05 -19.13
C ASP A 29 0.12 9.19 -20.16
N ALA A 30 0.12 7.86 -19.99
CA ALA A 30 0.82 6.93 -20.87
C ALA A 30 0.20 6.90 -22.27
N ASN A 31 1.05 7.17 -23.28
CA ASN A 31 0.69 7.13 -24.70
C ASN A 31 0.80 5.73 -25.33
N ASP A 32 1.43 4.77 -24.65
CA ASP A 32 1.63 3.39 -25.13
C ASP A 32 1.00 2.34 -24.21
N GLU A 33 0.54 1.23 -24.80
CA GLU A 33 -0.16 0.17 -24.09
C GLU A 33 0.77 -0.64 -23.17
N SER A 34 2.05 -0.81 -23.53
CA SER A 34 3.01 -1.52 -22.67
C SER A 34 3.30 -0.76 -21.37
N CYS A 35 3.40 0.57 -21.45
CA CYS A 35 3.52 1.45 -20.28
C CYS A 35 2.28 1.37 -19.38
N ARG A 36 1.07 1.36 -19.97
CA ARG A 36 -0.18 1.18 -19.20
C ARG A 36 -0.23 -0.17 -18.50
N ALA A 37 0.17 -1.24 -19.18
CA ALA A 37 0.22 -2.58 -18.60
C ALA A 37 1.20 -2.66 -17.41
N MET A 38 2.38 -2.03 -17.54
CA MET A 38 3.35 -1.94 -16.45
C MET A 38 2.78 -1.23 -15.22
N TYR A 39 2.22 -0.02 -15.38
CA TYR A 39 1.63 0.71 -14.26
C TYR A 39 0.40 0.02 -13.66
N SER A 40 -0.39 -0.67 -14.48
CA SER A 40 -1.53 -1.47 -14.00
C SER A 40 -1.08 -2.63 -13.12
N ALA A 41 0.00 -3.33 -13.50
CA ALA A 41 0.56 -4.41 -12.69
C ALA A 41 1.06 -3.89 -11.33
N ILE A 42 1.81 -2.78 -11.32
CA ILE A 42 2.29 -2.13 -10.09
C ILE A 42 1.12 -1.69 -9.21
N GLN A 43 0.10 -1.04 -9.79
CA GLN A 43 -1.09 -0.62 -9.05
C GLN A 43 -1.76 -1.80 -8.36
N LYS A 44 -1.97 -2.91 -9.07
CA LYS A 44 -2.65 -4.10 -8.54
C LYS A 44 -1.88 -4.70 -7.37
N ASP A 45 -0.56 -4.72 -7.43
CA ASP A 45 0.25 -5.22 -6.32
C ASP A 45 0.26 -4.24 -5.12
N CYS A 46 0.28 -2.92 -5.36
CA CYS A 46 0.10 -1.94 -4.29
C CYS A 46 -1.27 -2.03 -3.62
N GLU A 47 -2.35 -2.31 -4.37
CA GLU A 47 -3.69 -2.54 -3.80
C GLU A 47 -3.71 -3.77 -2.88
N LYS A 48 -3.06 -4.88 -3.28
CA LYS A 48 -2.89 -6.04 -2.38
C LYS A 48 -2.07 -5.68 -1.14
N HIS A 49 -0.99 -4.91 -1.27
CA HIS A 49 -0.20 -4.48 -0.13
C HIS A 49 -1.03 -3.63 0.84
N VAL A 50 -1.91 -2.75 0.35
CA VAL A 50 -2.84 -1.98 1.18
C VAL A 50 -3.75 -2.90 2.01
N GLU A 51 -4.32 -3.93 1.39
CA GLU A 51 -5.18 -4.90 2.08
C GLU A 51 -4.41 -5.67 3.15
N MET A 52 -3.22 -6.17 2.82
CA MET A 52 -2.35 -6.90 3.76
C MET A 52 -1.98 -6.03 4.97
N LEU A 53 -1.57 -4.77 4.72
CA LEU A 53 -1.18 -3.84 5.78
C LEU A 53 -2.36 -3.48 6.68
N LYS A 54 -3.55 -3.25 6.10
CA LYS A 54 -4.78 -3.04 6.89
C LYS A 54 -5.11 -4.25 7.77
N GLY A 55 -4.99 -5.46 7.21
CA GLY A 55 -5.18 -6.71 7.97
C GLY A 55 -4.21 -6.84 9.14
N GLU A 56 -2.94 -6.50 8.94
CA GLU A 56 -1.93 -6.54 10.01
C GLU A 56 -2.21 -5.49 11.11
N ILE A 57 -2.65 -4.29 10.73
CA ILE A 57 -3.07 -3.25 11.69
C ILE A 57 -4.23 -3.76 12.56
N GLU A 58 -5.25 -4.34 11.95
CA GLU A 58 -6.40 -4.91 12.67
C GLU A 58 -5.96 -6.04 13.60
N LEU A 59 -5.11 -6.95 13.11
CA LEU A 59 -4.57 -8.05 13.90
C LEU A 59 -3.81 -7.56 15.13
N HIS A 60 -2.94 -6.56 14.96
CA HIS A 60 -2.19 -5.96 16.06
C HIS A 60 -3.10 -5.29 17.09
N LYS A 61 -4.17 -4.62 16.67
CA LYS A 61 -5.16 -4.02 17.57
C LYS A 61 -5.90 -5.08 18.38
N VAL A 62 -6.40 -6.13 17.72
CA VAL A 62 -7.09 -7.26 18.38
C VAL A 62 -6.18 -7.95 19.39
N GLN A 63 -4.90 -8.10 19.06
CA GLN A 63 -3.90 -8.70 19.94
C GLN A 63 -3.38 -7.77 21.05
N LYS A 64 -3.89 -6.53 21.17
CA LYS A 64 -3.41 -5.50 22.10
C LYS A 64 -1.90 -5.21 21.94
N LYS A 65 -1.38 -5.38 20.72
CA LYS A 65 0.01 -5.12 20.34
C LYS A 65 0.20 -3.77 19.64
N TRP A 66 -0.89 -3.03 19.42
CA TRP A 66 -0.87 -1.76 18.68
C TRP A 66 -0.34 -0.58 19.53
N ASP A 67 -0.86 -0.43 20.74
CA ASP A 67 -0.51 0.65 21.67
C ASP A 67 0.54 0.24 22.73
N GLY A 68 1.07 -0.98 22.60
CA GLY A 68 2.03 -1.58 23.54
C GLY A 68 3.49 -1.30 23.23
#